data_AF-A0A7V8IYQ3-F1
#
_entry.id   AF-A0A7V8IYQ3-F1
#
_cell.length_a   1.000
_cell.length_b   1.000
_cell.length_c   1.000
_cell.angle_alpha   90.00
_cell.angle_beta   90.00
_cell.angle_gamma   90.00
#
_symmetry.space_group_name_H-M   'P 1'
#
loop_
_entity.id
_entity.type
_entity.pdbx_description
1 polymer ?
#
loop_
_entity_poly.entity_id
_entity_poly.type
_entity_poly.pdbx_seq_one_letter_code
_entity_poly.pdbx_strand_id
1 'polypeptide(L)'
;MSPLFALLLSASALADDFASKLDPADFRLAAVLEQGRKKPLDTLAREKLELITGNDAYQGQDPVATLLSMVFEPSAWMEAELFKVSYPRLVESIGERKDGHVYSAKELLADTALMAELEKRESRQNGPREAALDELRAKLACFLNLGAMLRVVPPPAGYPKDDWYGMREAAPGTWRADGAPRELYEGGWVEGTEELWGELAAAVRAKDAPAANRAMAALAPRLASVNAGNYPSRSMLATEHAFMSWRPFRWSWILYALACGVLGFGVSLGSKRVYAAGFVMMCAGFATHLVGVGMRAYVAQRAPWADLYETTVAATLMCTAFAVCFEAIFRSGYVGISACFMGAVGLVGASMLPFDFRTVDPLVPVLRSWWLKYHVLAMICAYGAFTLAFGISMLHLWMHFSRKDDQGSKKLEDLTYRIIQIGFFSITLGVILGAVWADSAWGRYWGWDPKEIWALVTWFIYAACIHGRMIGWCRGPRAAAASILGYAAVLFTFFGVNFLMTGLHAYANAS
;
A
#
# COMPACT_ATOMS: atom_id res chain seq x y z
N MET A 1 8.66 -50.05 6.03
CA MET A 1 7.48 -49.17 6.17
C MET A 1 6.95 -49.36 7.59
N SER A 2 7.38 -48.51 8.52
CA SER A 2 7.04 -48.63 9.94
C SER A 2 5.89 -47.68 10.31
N PRO A 3 4.91 -48.10 11.13
CA PRO A 3 3.71 -47.32 11.44
C PRO A 3 3.94 -46.19 12.48
N LEU A 4 5.19 -45.79 12.72
CA LEU A 4 5.57 -44.78 13.73
C LEU A 4 5.78 -43.37 13.16
N PHE A 5 5.56 -43.17 11.86
CA PHE A 5 5.69 -41.85 11.20
C PHE A 5 4.36 -41.08 11.11
N ALA A 6 3.27 -41.61 11.67
CA ALA A 6 1.91 -41.06 11.54
C ALA A 6 1.40 -40.26 12.75
N LEU A 7 2.24 -39.96 13.75
CA LEU A 7 1.76 -39.42 15.05
C LEU A 7 2.58 -38.24 15.59
N LEU A 8 3.20 -37.46 14.71
CA LEU A 8 3.70 -36.13 15.02
C LEU A 8 3.18 -35.14 13.96
N LEU A 9 1.86 -35.03 13.88
CA LEU A 9 1.27 -33.78 13.40
C LEU A 9 1.62 -32.73 14.46
N SER A 10 2.54 -31.82 14.14
CA SER A 10 2.78 -30.64 14.98
C SER A 10 1.45 -29.90 15.17
N ALA A 11 1.29 -29.19 16.29
CA ALA A 11 0.11 -28.36 16.53
C ALA A 11 -0.10 -27.35 15.38
N SER A 12 0.98 -26.91 14.73
CA SER A 12 0.96 -26.13 13.49
C SER A 12 0.31 -26.87 12.32
N ALA A 13 0.71 -28.11 12.02
CA ALA A 13 0.13 -28.89 10.93
C ALA A 13 -1.37 -29.20 11.14
N LEU A 14 -1.80 -29.30 12.40
CA LEU A 14 -3.21 -29.47 12.79
C LEU A 14 -4.02 -28.17 12.75
N ALA A 15 -3.41 -27.01 12.99
CA ALA A 15 -4.03 -25.71 12.80
C ALA A 15 -4.15 -25.40 11.29
N ASP A 16 -3.16 -25.82 10.51
CA ASP A 16 -3.09 -25.66 9.05
C ASP A 16 -4.17 -26.48 8.32
N ASP A 17 -4.38 -27.74 8.70
CA ASP A 17 -5.43 -28.60 8.11
C ASP A 17 -6.84 -28.07 8.42
N PHE A 18 -7.08 -27.54 9.63
CA PHE A 18 -8.40 -27.04 10.00
C PHE A 18 -8.77 -25.74 9.28
N ALA A 19 -7.86 -24.76 9.23
CA ALA A 19 -8.11 -23.48 8.56
C ALA A 19 -8.46 -23.68 7.07
N SER A 20 -7.86 -24.68 6.40
CA SER A 20 -8.17 -25.01 5.00
C SER A 20 -9.61 -25.48 4.75
N LYS A 21 -10.32 -25.94 5.79
CA LYS A 21 -11.70 -26.47 5.71
C LYS A 21 -12.77 -25.41 6.00
N LEU A 22 -12.36 -24.23 6.46
CA LEU A 22 -13.28 -23.11 6.69
C LEU A 22 -13.65 -22.46 5.36
N ASP A 23 -14.93 -22.10 5.22
CA ASP A 23 -15.45 -21.34 4.10
C ASP A 23 -15.95 -19.97 4.60
N PRO A 24 -15.09 -18.94 4.61
CA PRO A 24 -15.46 -17.61 5.09
C PRO A 24 -16.15 -16.76 4.00
N ALA A 25 -16.68 -17.34 2.92
CA ALA A 25 -17.29 -16.59 1.82
C ALA A 25 -18.35 -15.56 2.28
N ASP A 26 -19.21 -15.94 3.23
CA ASP A 26 -20.26 -15.05 3.75
C ASP A 26 -19.73 -14.07 4.82
N PHE A 27 -18.69 -14.46 5.57
CA PHE A 27 -18.17 -13.70 6.71
C PHE A 27 -17.01 -12.76 6.36
N ARG A 28 -16.32 -12.96 5.23
CA ARG A 28 -15.20 -12.12 4.78
C ARG A 28 -15.56 -10.65 4.58
N LEU A 29 -16.83 -10.39 4.26
CA LEU A 29 -17.38 -9.04 4.09
C LEU A 29 -17.93 -8.46 5.39
N ALA A 30 -17.85 -9.17 6.52
CA ALA A 30 -18.14 -8.56 7.81
C ALA A 30 -17.22 -7.36 8.01
N ALA A 31 -17.80 -6.21 8.31
CA ALA A 31 -17.04 -5.01 8.59
C ALA A 31 -16.37 -5.10 9.96
N VAL A 32 -15.17 -4.56 10.02
CA VAL A 32 -14.38 -4.38 11.24
C VAL A 32 -13.86 -2.95 11.28
N LEU A 33 -13.81 -2.37 12.47
CA LEU A 33 -13.23 -1.05 12.68
C LEU A 33 -11.78 -1.17 13.13
N GLU A 34 -10.88 -0.52 12.40
CA GLU A 34 -9.48 -0.38 12.77
C GLU A 34 -9.00 1.05 12.51
N GLN A 35 -8.37 1.67 13.51
CA GLN A 35 -7.78 3.02 13.40
C GLN A 35 -8.75 4.06 12.80
N GLY A 36 -10.04 3.98 13.15
CA GLY A 36 -11.08 4.89 12.66
C GLY A 36 -11.58 4.60 11.23
N ARG A 37 -11.12 3.53 10.58
CA ARG A 37 -11.64 3.06 9.29
C ARG A 37 -12.41 1.76 9.43
N LYS A 38 -13.58 1.70 8.80
CA LYS A 38 -14.36 0.47 8.64
C LYS A 38 -13.91 -0.23 7.36
N LYS A 39 -13.47 -1.48 7.47
CA LYS A 39 -12.95 -2.30 6.36
C LYS A 39 -13.53 -3.71 6.42
N PRO A 40 -13.53 -4.48 5.31
CA PRO A 40 -13.88 -5.91 5.37
C PRO A 40 -12.89 -6.68 6.24
N LEU A 41 -13.38 -7.75 6.85
CA LEU A 41 -12.56 -8.70 7.59
C LEU A 41 -11.46 -9.31 6.71
N ASP A 42 -11.71 -9.54 5.42
CA ASP A 42 -10.67 -9.99 4.47
C ASP A 42 -9.49 -9.02 4.38
N THR A 43 -9.75 -7.70 4.31
CA THR A 43 -8.66 -6.72 4.29
C THR A 43 -7.88 -6.77 5.59
N LEU A 44 -8.57 -6.76 6.74
CA LEU A 44 -7.92 -6.83 8.04
C LEU A 44 -7.06 -8.10 8.14
N ALA A 45 -7.60 -9.26 7.75
CA ALA A 45 -6.88 -10.51 7.80
C ALA A 45 -5.60 -10.49 6.96
N ARG A 46 -5.68 -10.01 5.72
CA ARG A 46 -4.51 -9.84 4.84
C ARG A 46 -3.47 -8.90 5.45
N GLU A 47 -3.91 -7.76 5.96
CA GLU A 47 -3.06 -6.75 6.59
C GLU A 47 -2.35 -7.31 7.83
N LYS A 48 -3.05 -8.06 8.70
CA LYS A 48 -2.46 -8.68 9.90
C LYS A 48 -1.51 -9.82 9.56
N LEU A 49 -1.87 -10.68 8.61
CA LEU A 49 -1.00 -11.74 8.16
C LEU A 49 0.25 -11.18 7.48
N GLU A 50 0.13 -10.11 6.69
CA GLU A 50 1.27 -9.46 6.07
C GLU A 50 2.20 -8.83 7.11
N LEU A 51 1.64 -8.16 8.12
CA LEU A 51 2.42 -7.64 9.23
C LEU A 51 3.16 -8.77 9.98
N ILE A 52 2.47 -9.83 10.37
CA ILE A 52 3.02 -10.93 11.18
C ILE A 52 4.02 -11.77 10.38
N THR A 53 3.64 -12.18 9.17
CA THR A 53 4.33 -13.22 8.37
C THR A 53 5.13 -12.67 7.19
N GLY A 54 4.94 -11.39 6.84
CA GLY A 54 5.46 -10.79 5.61
C GLY A 54 4.67 -11.15 4.35
N ASN A 55 3.61 -11.97 4.46
CA ASN A 55 2.74 -12.36 3.36
C ASN A 55 1.27 -12.18 3.74
N ASP A 56 0.43 -11.78 2.79
CA ASP A 56 -1.01 -11.57 3.03
C ASP A 56 -1.82 -12.88 3.14
N ALA A 57 -1.16 -14.02 3.08
CA ALA A 57 -1.71 -15.36 3.30
C ALA A 57 -0.63 -16.28 3.89
N TYR A 58 -1.03 -17.18 4.78
CA TYR A 58 -0.13 -18.17 5.37
C TYR A 58 -0.22 -19.49 4.60
N GLN A 59 0.89 -19.96 4.03
CA GLN A 59 0.98 -21.23 3.29
C GLN A 59 -0.13 -21.45 2.22
N GLY A 60 -0.64 -20.38 1.61
CA GLY A 60 -1.71 -20.45 0.61
C GLY A 60 -3.12 -20.68 1.16
N GLN A 61 -3.31 -20.67 2.49
CA GLN A 61 -4.62 -20.74 3.14
C GLN A 61 -5.42 -19.45 2.95
N ASP A 62 -6.73 -19.53 3.17
CA ASP A 62 -7.60 -18.34 3.14
C ASP A 62 -7.27 -17.39 4.33
N PRO A 63 -7.01 -16.09 4.08
CA PRO A 63 -6.60 -15.16 5.13
C PRO A 63 -7.59 -15.06 6.29
N VAL A 64 -8.90 -15.04 6.02
CA VAL A 64 -9.91 -14.91 7.05
C VAL A 64 -9.96 -16.17 7.90
N ALA A 65 -9.89 -17.34 7.26
CA ALA A 65 -9.84 -18.62 7.98
C ALA A 65 -8.63 -18.71 8.91
N THR A 66 -7.44 -18.34 8.41
CA THR A 66 -6.21 -18.33 9.21
C THR A 66 -6.29 -17.34 10.36
N LEU A 67 -6.79 -16.11 10.12
CA LEU A 67 -6.98 -15.11 11.17
C LEU A 67 -7.93 -15.62 12.27
N LEU A 68 -9.08 -16.20 11.90
CA LEU A 68 -10.05 -16.72 12.88
C LEU A 68 -9.46 -17.87 13.70
N SER A 69 -8.70 -18.76 13.06
CA SER A 69 -7.96 -19.83 13.75
C SER A 69 -6.96 -19.24 14.77
N MET A 70 -6.18 -18.22 14.39
CA MET A 70 -5.25 -17.53 15.30
C MET A 70 -5.98 -16.83 16.46
N VAL A 71 -7.15 -16.24 16.21
CA VAL A 71 -7.94 -15.52 17.23
C VAL A 71 -8.57 -16.49 18.25
N PHE A 72 -9.13 -17.61 17.80
CA PHE A 72 -9.86 -18.54 18.68
C PHE A 72 -9.00 -19.66 19.27
N GLU A 73 -7.86 -19.98 18.65
CA GLU A 73 -6.89 -21.00 19.08
C GLU A 73 -5.44 -20.46 19.13
N PRO A 74 -5.16 -19.33 19.82
CA PRO A 74 -3.83 -18.69 19.79
C PRO A 74 -2.70 -19.60 20.27
N SER A 75 -2.99 -20.54 21.19
CA SER A 75 -2.02 -21.51 21.70
C SER A 75 -1.51 -22.48 20.63
N ALA A 76 -2.32 -22.86 19.65
CA ALA A 76 -1.89 -23.75 18.58
C ALA A 76 -0.91 -23.06 17.61
N TRP A 77 -0.99 -21.73 17.54
CA TRP A 77 -0.14 -20.90 16.68
C TRP A 77 1.15 -20.43 17.35
N MET A 78 1.33 -20.68 18.66
CA MET A 78 2.56 -20.29 19.37
C MET A 78 3.82 -20.97 18.83
N GLU A 79 3.68 -22.19 18.29
CA GLU A 79 4.78 -22.98 17.72
C GLU A 79 4.90 -22.86 16.20
N ALA A 80 3.96 -22.15 15.56
CA ALA A 80 4.02 -21.94 14.12
C ALA A 80 5.16 -20.98 13.77
N GLU A 81 5.90 -21.28 12.70
CA GLU A 81 6.91 -20.38 12.15
C GLU A 81 6.20 -19.22 11.44
N LEU A 82 6.19 -18.07 12.10
CA LEU A 82 5.43 -16.89 11.67
C LEU A 82 6.35 -15.70 11.43
N PHE A 83 7.32 -15.45 12.32
CA PHE A 83 8.03 -14.18 12.37
C PHE A 83 9.32 -14.24 11.58
N LYS A 84 9.31 -13.68 10.38
CA LYS A 84 10.53 -13.47 9.60
C LYS A 84 11.37 -12.33 10.20
N VAL A 85 12.61 -12.63 10.58
CA VAL A 85 13.59 -11.65 11.06
C VAL A 85 14.64 -11.43 9.98
N SER A 86 14.67 -10.22 9.41
CA SER A 86 15.52 -9.92 8.25
C SER A 86 16.85 -9.26 8.61
N TYR A 87 17.03 -8.77 9.84
CA TYR A 87 18.24 -8.05 10.25
C TYR A 87 19.33 -9.01 10.75
N PRO A 88 20.49 -9.15 10.06
CA PRO A 88 21.46 -10.21 10.35
C PRO A 88 21.99 -10.22 11.79
N ARG A 89 22.27 -9.04 12.38
CA ARG A 89 22.75 -8.99 13.77
C ARG A 89 21.70 -9.40 14.81
N LEU A 90 20.42 -9.22 14.50
CA LEU A 90 19.33 -9.69 15.36
C LEU A 90 19.15 -11.20 15.22
N VAL A 91 19.31 -11.72 14.00
CA VAL A 91 19.38 -13.18 13.73
C VAL A 91 20.53 -13.83 14.51
N GLU A 92 21.73 -13.23 14.50
CA GLU A 92 22.89 -13.71 15.26
C GLU A 92 22.59 -13.78 16.77
N SER A 93 21.85 -12.83 17.33
CA SER A 93 21.51 -12.83 18.76
C SER A 93 20.45 -13.86 19.16
N ILE A 94 19.49 -14.15 18.27
CA ILE A 94 18.39 -15.10 18.53
C ILE A 94 18.83 -16.54 18.21
N GLY A 95 19.72 -16.69 17.23
CA GLY A 95 20.27 -17.96 16.74
C GLY A 95 19.98 -18.18 15.26
N GLU A 96 21.01 -18.49 14.48
CA GLU A 96 20.88 -18.72 13.05
C GLU A 96 20.04 -19.96 12.70
N ARG A 97 19.32 -19.87 11.58
CA ARG A 97 18.50 -20.95 11.01
C ARG A 97 18.95 -21.20 9.57
N LYS A 98 18.90 -22.47 9.14
CA LYS A 98 19.18 -22.85 7.75
C LYS A 98 18.06 -22.45 6.79
N ASP A 99 16.82 -22.36 7.30
CA ASP A 99 15.60 -22.15 6.51
C ASP A 99 14.99 -20.77 6.78
N GLY A 100 15.58 -19.72 6.19
CA GLY A 100 14.88 -18.44 5.98
C GLY A 100 14.69 -17.50 7.18
N HIS A 101 15.35 -17.74 8.32
CA HIS A 101 15.29 -16.90 9.53
C HIS A 101 13.85 -16.57 9.98
N VAL A 102 12.98 -17.58 9.95
CA VAL A 102 11.61 -17.51 10.46
C VAL A 102 11.56 -18.17 11.83
N TYR A 103 10.89 -17.53 12.78
CA TYR A 103 10.82 -17.96 14.17
C TYR A 103 9.37 -18.08 14.64
N SER A 104 9.16 -18.90 15.66
CA SER A 104 7.85 -19.02 16.32
C SER A 104 7.68 -18.01 17.47
N ALA A 105 6.44 -17.70 17.84
CA ALA A 105 6.17 -16.83 18.99
C ALA A 105 6.78 -17.41 20.27
N LYS A 106 6.66 -18.73 20.46
CA LYS A 106 7.18 -19.45 21.63
C LYS A 106 8.68 -19.29 21.79
N GLU A 107 9.44 -19.41 20.71
CA GLU A 107 10.89 -19.22 20.74
C GLU A 107 11.27 -17.79 21.08
N LEU A 108 10.67 -16.80 20.40
CA LEU A 108 10.99 -15.39 20.60
C LEU A 108 10.63 -14.90 22.00
N LEU A 109 9.48 -15.34 22.53
CA LEU A 109 9.03 -14.98 23.88
C LEU A 109 9.81 -15.70 24.99
N ALA A 110 10.44 -16.84 24.68
CA ALA A 110 11.29 -17.56 25.63
C ALA A 110 12.68 -16.89 25.80
N ASP A 111 13.13 -16.09 24.82
CA ASP A 111 14.38 -15.35 24.91
C ASP A 111 14.22 -14.10 25.79
N THR A 112 14.58 -14.25 27.07
CA THR A 112 14.50 -13.16 28.05
C THR A 112 15.38 -11.96 27.70
N ALA A 113 16.51 -12.18 27.02
CA ALA A 113 17.42 -11.09 26.66
C ALA A 113 16.84 -10.26 25.52
N LEU A 114 16.27 -10.93 24.51
CA LEU A 114 15.53 -10.28 23.43
C LEU A 114 14.32 -9.50 24.00
N MET A 115 13.51 -10.12 24.85
CA MET A 115 12.32 -9.48 25.41
C MET A 115 12.68 -8.24 26.24
N ALA A 116 13.75 -8.29 27.05
CA ALA A 116 14.25 -7.12 27.76
C ALA A 116 14.71 -6.00 26.82
N GLU A 117 15.28 -6.33 25.66
CA GLU A 117 15.67 -5.35 24.65
C GLU A 117 14.43 -4.73 23.95
N LEU A 118 13.41 -5.54 23.61
CA LEU A 118 12.17 -5.05 23.02
C LEU A 118 11.38 -4.12 23.96
N GLU A 119 11.53 -4.30 25.27
CA GLU A 119 10.91 -3.44 26.28
C GLU A 119 11.63 -2.08 26.45
N LYS A 120 12.95 -2.02 26.25
CA LYS A 120 13.72 -0.77 26.36
C LYS A 120 13.26 0.23 25.30
N ARG A 121 12.67 1.34 25.75
CA ARG A 121 12.37 2.50 24.89
C ARG A 121 13.61 3.35 24.69
N GLU A 122 14.48 3.02 23.74
CA GLU A 122 15.45 4.00 23.24
C GLU A 122 14.78 4.93 22.22
N SER A 123 14.05 5.93 22.71
CA SER A 123 13.19 6.81 21.91
C SER A 123 13.93 7.80 20.98
N ARG A 124 15.19 7.55 20.60
CA ARG A 124 16.02 8.54 19.89
C ARG A 124 17.07 8.00 18.91
N GLN A 125 17.27 6.69 18.76
CA GLN A 125 18.26 6.17 17.81
C GLN A 125 17.60 5.68 16.53
N ASN A 126 17.81 6.40 15.42
CA ASN A 126 17.35 6.02 14.08
C ASN A 126 18.42 5.14 13.41
N GLY A 127 18.57 3.90 13.89
CA GLY A 127 19.48 2.92 13.31
C GLY A 127 18.73 1.71 12.71
N PRO A 128 19.37 0.96 11.78
CA PRO A 128 18.75 -0.24 11.18
C PRO A 128 18.42 -1.34 12.20
N ARG A 129 19.14 -1.39 13.33
CA ARG A 129 18.93 -2.38 14.38
C ARG A 129 17.67 -2.05 15.18
N GLU A 130 17.52 -0.79 15.57
CA GLU A 130 16.39 -0.27 16.34
C GLU A 130 15.11 -0.42 15.53
N ALA A 131 15.14 -0.07 14.25
CA ALA A 131 14.00 -0.29 13.34
C ALA A 131 13.59 -1.78 13.24
N ALA A 132 14.56 -2.70 13.22
CA ALA A 132 14.27 -4.14 13.20
C ALA A 132 13.69 -4.65 14.53
N LEU A 133 14.13 -4.10 15.67
CA LEU A 133 13.56 -4.40 16.99
C LEU A 133 12.13 -3.87 17.12
N ASP A 134 11.88 -2.64 16.68
CA ASP A 134 10.54 -2.03 16.67
C ASP A 134 9.58 -2.81 15.75
N GLU A 135 10.06 -3.22 14.57
CA GLU A 135 9.30 -4.09 13.66
C GLU A 135 8.95 -5.41 14.35
N LEU A 136 9.92 -6.11 14.95
CA LEU A 136 9.67 -7.38 15.63
C LEU A 136 8.71 -7.23 16.82
N ARG A 137 8.85 -6.15 17.59
CA ARG A 137 7.94 -5.80 18.68
C ARG A 137 6.52 -5.60 18.16
N ALA A 138 6.34 -4.84 17.07
CA ALA A 138 5.04 -4.60 16.47
C ALA A 138 4.38 -5.90 15.99
N LYS A 139 5.15 -6.80 15.39
CA LYS A 139 4.67 -8.12 14.96
C LYS A 139 4.20 -8.98 16.13
N LEU A 140 5.02 -9.11 17.17
CA LEU A 140 4.67 -9.88 18.38
C LEU A 140 3.47 -9.28 19.09
N ALA A 141 3.43 -7.95 19.25
CA ALA A 141 2.32 -7.26 19.87
C ALA A 141 1.02 -7.46 19.07
N CYS A 142 1.10 -7.41 17.73
CA CYS A 142 -0.04 -7.69 16.87
C CYS A 142 -0.56 -9.12 17.06
N PHE A 143 0.31 -10.12 16.94
CA PHE A 143 -0.04 -11.54 17.10
C PHE A 143 -0.70 -11.83 18.46
N LEU A 144 -0.10 -11.35 19.56
CA LEU A 144 -0.60 -11.59 20.91
C LEU A 144 -1.93 -10.89 21.20
N ASN A 145 -2.29 -9.85 20.45
CA ASN A 145 -3.49 -9.04 20.68
C ASN A 145 -4.55 -9.17 19.57
N LEU A 146 -4.43 -10.11 18.63
CA LEU A 146 -5.35 -10.27 17.50
C LEU A 146 -6.83 -10.29 17.92
N GLY A 147 -7.18 -11.04 18.98
CA GLY A 147 -8.54 -11.12 19.46
C GLY A 147 -9.09 -9.80 20.02
N ALA A 148 -8.24 -8.98 20.64
CA ALA A 148 -8.62 -7.66 21.15
C ALA A 148 -8.74 -6.61 20.02
N MET A 149 -8.01 -6.80 18.92
CA MET A 149 -8.06 -5.91 17.74
C MET A 149 -9.33 -6.09 16.91
N LEU A 150 -10.08 -7.19 17.10
CA LEU A 150 -11.24 -7.55 16.30
C LEU A 150 -12.51 -6.80 16.73
N ARG A 151 -12.59 -5.50 16.40
CA ARG A 151 -13.73 -4.62 16.72
C ARG A 151 -14.83 -4.74 15.66
N VAL A 152 -15.64 -5.79 15.77
CA VAL A 152 -16.65 -6.19 14.77
C VAL A 152 -18.08 -5.78 15.13
N VAL A 153 -18.33 -5.38 16.38
CA VAL A 153 -19.66 -4.99 16.84
C VAL A 153 -19.85 -3.48 16.65
N PRO A 154 -20.76 -3.04 15.77
CA PRO A 154 -21.08 -1.61 15.63
C PRO A 154 -21.57 -1.04 16.96
N PRO A 155 -21.45 0.26 17.26
CA PRO A 155 -22.07 0.85 18.44
C PRO A 155 -23.60 0.86 18.31
N PRO A 156 -24.34 0.98 19.44
CA PRO A 156 -25.79 1.14 19.44
C PRO A 156 -26.25 2.39 18.68
N ALA A 157 -27.52 2.42 18.28
CA ALA A 157 -28.09 3.60 17.64
C ALA A 157 -28.02 4.82 18.59
N GLY A 158 -27.58 5.98 18.08
CA GLY A 158 -27.44 7.21 18.87
C GLY A 158 -26.05 7.43 19.49
N TYR A 159 -25.11 6.50 19.35
CA TYR A 159 -23.74 6.61 19.88
C TYR A 159 -22.73 7.12 18.84
N PRO A 160 -21.53 7.57 19.29
CA PRO A 160 -20.44 7.92 18.39
C PRO A 160 -20.18 6.82 17.37
N LYS A 161 -20.17 7.19 16.08
CA LYS A 161 -20.15 6.22 14.96
C LYS A 161 -18.87 5.37 14.88
N ASP A 162 -17.81 5.83 15.53
CA ASP A 162 -16.46 5.26 15.42
C ASP A 162 -16.03 4.48 16.68
N ASP A 163 -16.95 4.23 17.62
CA ASP A 163 -16.68 3.46 18.83
C ASP A 163 -17.21 2.02 18.69
N TRP A 164 -16.63 1.24 17.78
CA TRP A 164 -16.98 -0.18 17.64
C TRP A 164 -16.36 -1.01 18.76
N TYR A 165 -17.01 -2.11 19.12
CA TYR A 165 -16.64 -2.94 20.25
C TYR A 165 -16.08 -4.29 19.80
N GLY A 166 -15.13 -4.82 20.58
CA GLY A 166 -14.81 -6.25 20.52
C GLY A 166 -15.97 -7.07 21.11
N MET A 167 -16.13 -8.32 20.68
CA MET A 167 -17.26 -9.16 21.13
C MET A 167 -17.30 -9.37 22.64
N ARG A 168 -16.13 -9.51 23.29
CA ARG A 168 -16.04 -9.60 24.75
C ARG A 168 -16.47 -8.31 25.46
N GLU A 169 -16.29 -7.16 24.82
CA GLU A 169 -16.60 -5.84 25.39
C GLU A 169 -18.09 -5.50 25.24
N ALA A 170 -18.73 -6.05 24.21
CA ALA A 170 -20.15 -5.85 23.95
C ALA A 170 -21.05 -6.73 24.85
N ALA A 171 -20.49 -7.73 25.53
CA ALA A 171 -21.23 -8.72 26.30
C ALA A 171 -22.00 -8.14 27.52
N PRO A 172 -23.20 -8.65 27.86
CA PRO A 172 -23.92 -8.29 29.07
C PRO A 172 -23.03 -8.43 30.31
N GLY A 173 -23.01 -7.39 31.13
CA GLY A 173 -22.25 -7.36 32.38
C GLY A 173 -20.78 -6.93 32.25
N THR A 174 -20.24 -6.74 31.03
CA THR A 174 -18.92 -6.13 30.85
C THR A 174 -19.04 -4.61 30.76
N TRP A 175 -19.06 -3.97 31.93
CA TRP A 175 -19.13 -2.52 32.08
C TRP A 175 -17.82 -1.84 31.61
N ARG A 176 -17.89 -0.97 30.60
CA ARG A 176 -16.83 0.02 30.33
C ARG A 176 -17.11 1.30 31.09
N ALA A 177 -16.06 1.91 31.65
CA ALA A 177 -16.07 3.29 32.15
C ALA A 177 -15.89 4.30 30.98
N ASP A 178 -16.53 4.03 29.84
CA ASP A 178 -16.43 4.85 28.61
C ASP A 178 -17.61 5.82 28.44
N GLY A 179 -18.50 5.90 29.44
CA GLY A 179 -19.61 6.85 29.46
C GLY A 179 -20.92 6.33 28.84
N ALA A 180 -20.99 5.05 28.45
CA ALA A 180 -22.26 4.44 28.02
C ALA A 180 -23.16 4.09 29.24
N PRO A 181 -24.47 4.41 29.23
CA PRO A 181 -25.43 4.16 30.31
C PRO A 181 -25.72 2.69 30.57
N ARG A 182 -26.08 2.40 31.83
CA ARG A 182 -26.35 1.06 32.34
C ARG A 182 -27.54 0.33 31.81
N GLU A 183 -28.53 1.07 31.38
CA GLU A 183 -29.71 0.50 30.76
C GLU A 183 -29.43 -0.14 29.39
N LEU A 184 -28.32 0.20 28.73
CA LEU A 184 -28.06 -0.21 27.36
C LEU A 184 -27.40 -1.61 27.25
N TYR A 185 -26.48 -1.92 28.16
CA TYR A 185 -25.92 -3.27 28.30
C TYR A 185 -26.92 -4.25 28.93
N GLU A 186 -27.89 -3.74 29.70
CA GLU A 186 -28.99 -4.53 30.27
C GLU A 186 -30.08 -4.84 29.22
N GLY A 187 -30.16 -4.06 28.13
CA GLY A 187 -31.19 -4.18 27.08
C GLY A 187 -30.89 -5.13 25.92
N GLY A 188 -29.82 -5.94 25.96
CA GLY A 188 -29.60 -6.99 24.96
C GLY A 188 -29.36 -6.49 23.53
N TRP A 189 -28.72 -5.33 23.34
CA TRP A 189 -28.54 -4.75 22.00
C TRP A 189 -27.70 -5.62 21.04
N VAL A 190 -26.95 -6.59 21.59
CA VAL A 190 -26.21 -7.65 20.88
C VAL A 190 -26.81 -9.05 21.08
N GLU A 191 -28.03 -9.16 21.58
CA GLU A 191 -28.72 -10.43 21.83
C GLU A 191 -28.69 -11.35 20.58
N GLY A 192 -28.38 -12.63 20.78
CA GLY A 192 -28.15 -13.62 19.71
C GLY A 192 -26.84 -13.45 18.93
N THR A 193 -26.20 -12.28 18.94
CA THR A 193 -24.89 -12.06 18.30
C THR A 193 -23.78 -12.77 19.08
N GLU A 194 -23.84 -12.70 20.41
CA GLU A 194 -22.89 -13.40 21.28
C GLU A 194 -23.02 -14.90 21.25
N GLU A 195 -24.25 -15.40 21.14
CA GLU A 195 -24.51 -16.84 20.99
C GLU A 195 -23.83 -17.36 19.72
N LEU A 196 -24.09 -16.70 18.58
CA LEU A 196 -23.44 -17.02 17.31
C LEU A 196 -21.91 -16.87 17.36
N TRP A 197 -21.39 -15.87 18.07
CA TRP A 197 -19.94 -15.73 18.28
C TRP A 197 -19.37 -16.87 19.13
N GLY A 198 -20.08 -17.26 20.19
CA GLY A 198 -19.74 -18.38 21.07
C GLY A 198 -19.78 -19.71 20.33
N GLU A 199 -20.78 -19.93 19.48
CA GLU A 199 -20.88 -21.08 18.59
C GLU A 199 -19.69 -21.14 17.62
N LEU A 200 -19.33 -20.01 17.00
CA LEU A 200 -18.16 -19.94 16.12
C LEU A 200 -16.87 -20.27 16.88
N ALA A 201 -16.66 -19.65 18.04
CA ALA A 201 -15.49 -19.89 18.87
C ALA A 201 -15.40 -21.36 19.34
N ALA A 202 -16.52 -21.95 19.74
CA ALA A 202 -16.61 -23.35 20.15
C ALA A 202 -16.34 -24.29 18.98
N ALA A 203 -16.94 -24.04 17.81
CA ALA A 203 -16.74 -24.85 16.61
C ALA A 203 -15.29 -24.82 16.13
N VAL A 204 -14.64 -23.64 16.14
CA VAL A 204 -13.21 -23.52 15.78
C VAL A 204 -12.34 -24.30 16.76
N ARG A 205 -12.55 -24.15 18.07
CA ARG A 205 -11.78 -24.91 19.10
C ARG A 205 -12.03 -26.42 19.02
N ALA A 206 -13.24 -26.84 18.67
CA ALA A 206 -13.61 -28.24 18.48
C ALA A 206 -13.16 -28.81 17.12
N LYS A 207 -12.60 -27.97 16.24
CA LYS A 207 -12.23 -28.31 14.86
C LYS A 207 -13.41 -28.84 14.02
N ASP A 208 -14.62 -28.33 14.29
CA ASP A 208 -15.85 -28.63 13.53
C ASP A 208 -16.08 -27.55 12.45
N ALA A 209 -15.55 -27.81 11.24
CA ALA A 209 -15.64 -26.87 10.13
C ALA A 209 -17.10 -26.65 9.66
N PRO A 210 -17.96 -27.68 9.52
CA PRO A 210 -19.38 -27.48 9.21
C PRO A 210 -20.10 -26.56 10.21
N ALA A 211 -19.87 -26.72 11.51
CA ALA A 211 -20.48 -25.85 12.53
C ALA A 211 -19.93 -24.42 12.44
N ALA A 212 -18.61 -24.26 12.27
CA ALA A 212 -17.98 -22.96 12.12
C ALA A 212 -18.51 -22.20 10.88
N ASN A 213 -18.66 -22.88 9.75
CA ASN A 213 -19.19 -22.28 8.52
C ASN A 213 -20.64 -21.82 8.68
N ARG A 214 -21.49 -22.61 9.36
CA ARG A 214 -22.88 -22.19 9.67
C ARG A 214 -22.91 -20.96 10.59
N ALA A 215 -22.08 -20.95 11.64
CA ALA A 215 -22.00 -19.82 12.57
C ALA A 215 -21.51 -18.55 11.86
N MET A 216 -20.49 -18.65 11.00
CA MET A 216 -19.99 -17.55 10.17
C MET A 216 -21.08 -16.97 9.25
N ALA A 217 -21.82 -17.84 8.54
CA ALA A 217 -22.89 -17.43 7.64
C ALA A 217 -24.06 -16.75 8.36
N ALA A 218 -24.39 -17.18 9.59
CA ALA A 218 -25.42 -16.55 10.42
C ALA A 218 -24.95 -15.23 11.06
N LEU A 219 -23.68 -15.15 11.46
CA LEU A 219 -23.12 -14.00 12.17
C LEU A 219 -22.95 -12.76 11.28
N ALA A 220 -22.55 -12.93 10.01
CA ALA A 220 -22.33 -11.81 9.09
C ALA A 220 -23.55 -10.88 8.94
N PRO A 221 -24.76 -11.37 8.57
CA PRO A 221 -25.94 -10.51 8.49
C PRO A 221 -26.39 -10.00 9.86
N ARG A 222 -26.17 -10.78 10.93
CA ARG A 222 -26.52 -10.34 12.30
C ARG A 222 -25.71 -9.10 12.69
N LEU A 223 -24.39 -9.12 12.51
CA LEU A 223 -23.51 -7.97 12.77
C LEU A 223 -23.94 -6.71 12.00
N ALA A 224 -24.31 -6.86 10.73
CA ALA A 224 -24.81 -5.75 9.92
C ALA A 224 -26.15 -5.20 10.44
N SER A 225 -27.01 -6.06 11.00
CA SER A 225 -28.32 -5.67 11.54
C SER A 225 -28.26 -4.90 12.87
N VAL A 226 -27.19 -5.06 13.65
CA VAL A 226 -27.04 -4.41 14.98
C VAL A 226 -27.14 -2.88 14.87
N ASN A 227 -26.49 -2.29 13.86
CA ASN A 227 -26.66 -0.87 13.53
C ASN A 227 -26.50 -0.64 12.02
N ALA A 228 -27.55 -0.95 11.27
CA ALA A 228 -27.55 -0.85 9.81
C ALA A 228 -27.23 0.57 9.28
N GLY A 229 -27.58 1.63 10.04
CA GLY A 229 -27.30 3.01 9.66
C GLY A 229 -25.83 3.42 9.80
N ASN A 230 -25.06 2.69 10.61
CA ASN A 230 -23.63 2.94 10.82
C ASN A 230 -22.72 1.91 10.08
N TYR A 231 -23.31 0.85 9.55
CA TYR A 231 -22.61 -0.21 8.85
C TYR A 231 -22.23 0.20 7.41
N PRO A 232 -21.02 -0.12 6.91
CA PRO A 232 -20.64 0.20 5.54
C PRO A 232 -21.53 -0.49 4.50
N SER A 233 -21.72 0.14 3.35
CA SER A 233 -22.46 -0.48 2.24
C SER A 233 -21.78 -1.76 1.74
N ARG A 234 -22.58 -2.76 1.36
CA ARG A 234 -22.07 -4.02 0.81
C ARG A 234 -21.21 -3.81 -0.44
N SER A 235 -21.53 -2.82 -1.27
CA SER A 235 -20.75 -2.48 -2.47
C SER A 235 -19.35 -1.98 -2.12
N MET A 236 -19.21 -1.16 -1.08
CA MET A 236 -17.91 -0.69 -0.58
C MET A 236 -17.04 -1.85 -0.11
N LEU A 237 -17.61 -2.73 0.74
CA LEU A 237 -16.90 -3.88 1.28
C LEU A 237 -16.50 -4.87 0.17
N ALA A 238 -17.40 -5.12 -0.78
CA ALA A 238 -17.13 -5.98 -1.94
C ALA A 238 -16.07 -5.38 -2.89
N THR A 239 -16.06 -4.06 -3.06
CA THR A 239 -15.06 -3.37 -3.90
C THR A 239 -13.67 -3.49 -3.30
N GLU A 240 -13.56 -3.33 -1.97
CA GLU A 240 -12.29 -3.49 -1.28
C GLU A 240 -11.78 -4.94 -1.34
N HIS A 241 -12.67 -5.92 -1.11
CA HIS A 241 -12.33 -7.33 -1.31
C HIS A 241 -11.87 -7.63 -2.75
N ALA A 242 -12.57 -7.10 -3.75
CA ALA A 242 -12.20 -7.25 -5.16
C ALA A 242 -10.83 -6.60 -5.45
N PHE A 243 -10.54 -5.45 -4.85
CA PHE A 243 -9.24 -4.78 -4.98
C PHE A 243 -8.10 -5.65 -4.43
N MET A 244 -8.30 -6.25 -3.25
CA MET A 244 -7.29 -7.07 -2.58
C MET A 244 -7.05 -8.42 -3.28
N SER A 245 -8.11 -9.04 -3.80
CA SER A 245 -8.02 -10.32 -4.52
C SER A 245 -7.49 -10.16 -5.95
N TRP A 246 -7.98 -9.17 -6.71
CA TRP A 246 -7.53 -8.95 -8.09
C TRP A 246 -6.13 -8.35 -8.17
N ARG A 247 -5.75 -7.48 -7.22
CA ARG A 247 -4.47 -6.75 -7.20
C ARG A 247 -4.22 -5.96 -8.50
N PRO A 248 -5.04 -4.96 -8.84
CA PRO A 248 -4.98 -4.25 -10.13
C PRO A 248 -3.60 -3.67 -10.44
N PHE A 249 -2.88 -3.14 -9.45
CA PHE A 249 -1.55 -2.59 -9.66
C PHE A 249 -0.52 -3.67 -10.03
N ARG A 250 -0.68 -4.91 -9.53
CA ARG A 250 0.17 -6.04 -9.92
C ARG A 250 -0.01 -6.38 -11.40
N TRP A 251 -1.26 -6.51 -11.84
CA TRP A 251 -1.58 -6.74 -13.25
C TRP A 251 -1.15 -5.58 -14.14
N SER A 252 -1.30 -4.35 -13.66
CA SER A 252 -0.91 -3.14 -14.41
C SER A 252 0.59 -3.14 -14.73
N TRP A 253 1.46 -3.42 -13.76
CA TRP A 253 2.90 -3.44 -14.05
C TRP A 253 3.30 -4.63 -14.92
N ILE A 254 2.65 -5.80 -14.80
CA ILE A 254 2.86 -6.95 -15.69
C ILE A 254 2.48 -6.57 -17.13
N LEU A 255 1.31 -5.97 -17.32
CA LEU A 255 0.85 -5.50 -18.63
C LEU A 255 1.78 -4.44 -19.21
N TYR A 256 2.28 -3.51 -18.40
CA TYR A 256 3.27 -2.53 -18.85
C TYR A 256 4.61 -3.19 -19.22
N ALA A 257 5.11 -4.15 -18.44
CA ALA A 257 6.34 -4.86 -18.78
C ALA A 257 6.22 -5.62 -20.12
N LEU A 258 5.09 -6.30 -20.34
CA LEU A 258 4.78 -6.98 -21.60
C LEU A 258 4.60 -6.00 -22.75
N ALA A 259 3.89 -4.90 -22.54
CA ALA A 259 3.72 -3.82 -23.52
C ALA A 259 5.05 -3.19 -23.93
N CYS A 260 5.96 -2.96 -22.98
CA CYS A 260 7.30 -2.47 -23.27
C CYS A 260 8.05 -3.40 -24.23
N GLY A 261 8.05 -4.71 -23.94
CA GLY A 261 8.69 -5.72 -24.80
C GLY A 261 8.08 -5.80 -26.19
N VAL A 262 6.74 -5.85 -26.29
CA VAL A 262 6.05 -5.98 -27.57
C VAL A 262 6.13 -4.69 -28.40
N LEU A 263 6.04 -3.51 -27.79
CA LEU A 263 6.28 -2.25 -28.49
C LEU A 263 7.72 -2.17 -28.99
N GLY A 264 8.70 -2.54 -28.16
CA GLY A 264 10.12 -2.61 -28.55
C GLY A 264 10.35 -3.53 -29.75
N PHE A 265 9.76 -4.73 -29.73
CA PHE A 265 9.84 -5.67 -30.84
C PHE A 265 9.12 -5.15 -32.09
N GLY A 266 7.95 -4.54 -31.93
CA GLY A 266 7.18 -3.94 -33.03
C GLY A 266 7.93 -2.82 -33.74
N VAL A 267 8.60 -1.94 -32.98
CA VAL A 267 9.46 -0.89 -33.51
C VAL A 267 10.69 -1.49 -34.19
N SER A 268 11.37 -2.45 -33.55
CA SER A 268 12.59 -3.07 -34.09
C SER A 268 12.35 -3.85 -35.39
N LEU A 269 11.17 -4.46 -35.56
CA LEU A 269 10.80 -5.19 -36.78
C LEU A 269 10.10 -4.30 -37.82
N GLY A 270 9.73 -3.06 -37.50
CA GLY A 270 8.87 -2.23 -38.34
C GLY A 270 7.47 -2.81 -38.56
N SER A 271 7.01 -3.73 -37.69
CA SER A 271 5.74 -4.44 -37.85
C SER A 271 4.58 -3.66 -37.22
N LYS A 272 3.70 -3.11 -38.06
CA LYS A 272 2.50 -2.37 -37.63
C LYS A 272 1.56 -3.19 -36.76
N ARG A 273 1.44 -4.50 -37.01
CA ARG A 273 0.58 -5.40 -36.22
C ARG A 273 1.11 -5.62 -34.82
N VAL A 274 2.41 -5.85 -34.68
CA VAL A 274 3.08 -6.05 -33.38
C VAL A 274 3.06 -4.74 -32.59
N TYR A 275 3.34 -3.61 -33.23
CA TYR A 275 3.20 -2.30 -32.61
C TYR A 275 1.78 -2.04 -32.10
N ALA A 276 0.75 -2.31 -32.92
CA ALA A 276 -0.65 -2.13 -32.51
C ALA A 276 -1.02 -3.04 -31.32
N ALA A 277 -0.53 -4.29 -31.31
CA ALA A 277 -0.71 -5.18 -30.17
C ALA A 277 -0.05 -4.62 -28.89
N GLY A 278 1.17 -4.10 -28.99
CA GLY A 278 1.86 -3.43 -27.89
C GLY A 278 1.10 -2.21 -27.37
N PHE A 279 0.55 -1.39 -28.27
CA PHE A 279 -0.25 -0.22 -27.90
C PHE A 279 -1.57 -0.61 -27.21
N VAL A 280 -2.27 -1.64 -27.70
CA VAL A 280 -3.48 -2.17 -27.04
C VAL A 280 -3.16 -2.67 -25.64
N MET A 281 -2.05 -3.39 -25.44
CA MET A 281 -1.62 -3.84 -24.12
C MET A 281 -1.25 -2.67 -23.20
N MET A 282 -0.60 -1.61 -23.72
CA MET A 282 -0.34 -0.39 -22.96
C MET A 282 -1.64 0.25 -22.49
N CYS A 283 -2.64 0.37 -23.37
CA CYS A 283 -3.97 0.88 -23.02
C CYS A 283 -4.68 -0.02 -22.00
N ALA A 284 -4.55 -1.34 -22.09
CA ALA A 284 -5.09 -2.28 -21.11
C ALA A 284 -4.41 -2.15 -19.74
N GLY A 285 -3.09 -1.98 -19.71
CA GLY A 285 -2.33 -1.67 -18.49
C GLY A 285 -2.79 -0.35 -17.87
N PHE A 286 -2.97 0.69 -18.69
CA PHE A 286 -3.48 1.99 -18.25
C PHE A 286 -4.90 1.92 -17.70
N ALA A 287 -5.81 1.21 -18.38
CA ALA A 287 -7.18 1.03 -17.91
C ALA A 287 -7.21 0.26 -16.57
N THR A 288 -6.41 -0.80 -16.45
CA THR A 288 -6.28 -1.58 -15.21
C THR A 288 -5.76 -0.71 -14.06
N HIS A 289 -4.76 0.13 -14.34
CA HIS A 289 -4.18 1.04 -13.36
C HIS A 289 -5.20 2.09 -12.92
N LEU A 290 -5.92 2.70 -13.86
CA LEU A 290 -6.96 3.68 -13.60
C LEU A 290 -8.09 3.09 -12.76
N VAL A 291 -8.54 1.88 -13.07
CA VAL A 291 -9.56 1.16 -12.27
C VAL A 291 -9.03 0.91 -10.86
N GLY A 292 -7.77 0.48 -10.70
CA GLY A 292 -7.16 0.30 -9.39
C GLY A 292 -7.15 1.57 -8.53
N VAL A 293 -6.77 2.72 -9.13
CA VAL A 293 -6.83 4.03 -8.46
C VAL A 293 -8.27 4.41 -8.13
N GLY A 294 -9.22 4.19 -9.03
CA GLY A 294 -10.64 4.47 -8.82
C GLY A 294 -11.27 3.62 -7.71
N MET A 295 -10.97 2.32 -7.65
CA MET A 295 -11.40 1.43 -6.58
C MET A 295 -10.84 1.90 -5.24
N ARG A 296 -9.55 2.25 -5.18
CA ARG A 296 -8.93 2.77 -3.95
C ARG A 296 -9.56 4.10 -3.52
N ALA A 297 -9.86 5.00 -4.46
CA ALA A 297 -10.57 6.26 -4.18
C ALA A 297 -11.97 6.03 -3.60
N TYR A 298 -12.71 5.08 -4.18
CA TYR A 298 -14.04 4.70 -3.70
C TYR A 298 -13.98 4.09 -2.29
N VAL A 299 -13.04 3.18 -2.03
CA VAL A 299 -12.88 2.58 -0.70
C VAL A 299 -12.45 3.61 0.34
N ALA A 300 -11.50 4.48 -0.01
CA ALA A 300 -10.99 5.50 0.89
C ALA A 300 -11.99 6.66 1.13
N GLN A 301 -13.02 6.79 0.28
CA GLN A 301 -13.97 7.91 0.27
C GLN A 301 -13.27 9.29 0.15
N ARG A 302 -12.12 9.29 -0.52
CA ARG A 302 -11.27 10.46 -0.77
C ARG A 302 -10.43 10.22 -2.00
N ALA A 303 -9.78 11.27 -2.50
CA ALA A 303 -8.76 11.07 -3.50
C ALA A 303 -7.55 10.31 -2.90
N PRO A 304 -7.02 9.28 -3.60
CA PRO A 304 -5.96 8.42 -3.11
C PRO A 304 -4.59 9.01 -3.48
N TRP A 305 -4.22 10.11 -2.81
CA TRP A 305 -2.91 10.75 -2.91
C TRP A 305 -2.48 11.37 -1.56
N ALA A 306 -2.78 10.69 -0.47
CA ALA A 306 -2.52 11.16 0.88
C ALA A 306 -1.08 10.90 1.36
N ASP A 307 -0.50 9.80 0.89
CA ASP A 307 0.80 9.29 1.35
C ASP A 307 1.76 9.05 0.16
N LEU A 308 2.96 8.55 0.49
CA LEU A 308 4.01 8.26 -0.48
C LEU A 308 3.61 7.18 -1.49
N TYR A 309 2.94 6.12 -1.04
CA TYR A 309 2.51 5.03 -1.90
C TYR A 309 1.46 5.50 -2.90
N GLU A 310 0.40 6.14 -2.40
CA GLU A 310 -0.71 6.67 -3.18
C GLU A 310 -0.24 7.69 -4.22
N THR A 311 0.66 8.59 -3.82
CA THR A 311 1.22 9.59 -4.73
C THR A 311 2.15 8.96 -5.78
N THR A 312 2.91 7.90 -5.42
CA THR A 312 3.74 7.15 -6.39
C THR A 312 2.89 6.48 -7.45
N VAL A 313 1.82 5.80 -7.04
CA VAL A 313 0.85 5.14 -7.93
C VAL A 313 0.20 6.19 -8.84
N ALA A 314 -0.28 7.31 -8.28
CA ALA A 314 -0.92 8.37 -9.05
C ALA A 314 0.03 9.07 -10.05
N ALA A 315 1.28 9.37 -9.66
CA ALA A 315 2.29 9.94 -10.56
C ALA A 315 2.65 8.98 -11.69
N THR A 316 2.72 7.68 -11.39
CA THR A 316 2.94 6.63 -12.39
C THR A 316 1.76 6.52 -13.36
N LEU A 317 0.53 6.60 -12.85
CA LEU A 317 -0.68 6.66 -13.69
C LEU A 317 -0.61 7.85 -14.64
N MET A 318 -0.25 9.03 -14.13
CA MET A 318 -0.15 10.26 -14.90
C MET A 318 0.95 10.20 -15.98
N CYS A 319 2.11 9.62 -15.67
CA CYS A 319 3.15 9.31 -16.66
C CYS A 319 2.59 8.48 -17.82
N THR A 320 1.86 7.40 -17.51
CA THR A 320 1.25 6.53 -18.53
C THR A 320 0.08 7.19 -19.26
N ALA A 321 -0.69 8.07 -18.60
CA ALA A 321 -1.76 8.85 -19.21
C ALA A 321 -1.22 9.78 -20.30
N PHE A 322 -0.17 10.56 -19.96
CA PHE A 322 0.50 11.40 -20.96
C PHE A 322 1.03 10.55 -22.11
N ALA A 323 1.66 9.41 -21.82
CA ALA A 323 2.18 8.55 -22.85
C ALA A 323 1.11 7.98 -23.79
N VAL A 324 -0.06 7.57 -23.29
CA VAL A 324 -1.18 7.15 -24.16
C VAL A 324 -1.59 8.29 -25.09
N CYS A 325 -1.71 9.52 -24.58
CA CYS A 325 -2.05 10.69 -25.38
C CYS A 325 -0.97 10.98 -26.45
N PHE A 326 0.29 11.05 -26.04
CA PHE A 326 1.42 11.34 -26.94
C PHE A 326 1.63 10.23 -27.98
N GLU A 327 1.52 8.96 -27.58
CA GLU A 327 1.66 7.82 -28.49
C GLU A 327 0.51 7.76 -29.49
N ALA A 328 -0.73 8.10 -29.08
CA ALA A 328 -1.87 8.18 -29.99
C ALA A 328 -1.71 9.27 -31.08
N ILE A 329 -1.04 10.38 -30.74
CA ILE A 329 -0.82 11.53 -31.65
C ILE A 329 0.41 11.29 -32.54
N PHE A 330 1.56 10.99 -31.93
CA PHE A 330 2.86 10.98 -32.62
C PHE A 330 3.27 9.61 -33.16
N ARG A 331 2.70 8.52 -32.61
CA ARG A 331 2.94 7.12 -33.04
C ARG A 331 4.41 6.76 -33.24
N SER A 332 5.28 7.20 -32.33
CA SER A 332 6.73 6.97 -32.43
C SER A 332 7.17 5.62 -31.85
N GLY A 333 6.34 4.97 -31.03
CA GLY A 333 6.62 3.74 -30.28
C GLY A 333 7.56 3.93 -29.10
N TYR A 334 8.56 4.79 -29.26
CA TYR A 334 9.53 5.11 -28.23
C TYR A 334 8.90 5.75 -26.98
N VAL A 335 7.81 6.51 -27.13
CA VAL A 335 7.09 7.09 -25.98
C VAL A 335 6.41 6.00 -25.18
N GLY A 336 5.68 5.12 -25.86
CA GLY A 336 5.04 3.96 -25.24
C GLY A 336 6.04 3.04 -24.54
N ILE A 337 7.19 2.76 -25.16
CA ILE A 337 8.27 1.95 -24.56
C ILE A 337 8.78 2.60 -23.26
N SER A 338 9.17 3.88 -23.32
CA SER A 338 9.66 4.61 -22.16
C SER A 338 8.64 4.66 -21.03
N ALA A 339 7.37 4.95 -21.35
CA ALA A 339 6.30 5.04 -20.35
C ALA A 339 5.93 3.69 -19.75
N CYS A 340 5.90 2.62 -20.54
CA CYS A 340 5.64 1.28 -20.03
C CYS A 340 6.77 0.80 -19.11
N PHE A 341 8.03 1.08 -19.47
CA PHE A 341 9.16 0.78 -18.59
C PHE A 341 9.07 1.55 -17.27
N MET A 342 8.89 2.87 -17.33
CA MET A 342 8.75 3.69 -16.12
C MET A 342 7.48 3.36 -15.33
N GLY A 343 6.40 2.99 -16.02
CA GLY A 343 5.14 2.53 -15.44
C GLY A 343 5.30 1.26 -14.62
N ALA A 344 6.03 0.27 -15.17
CA ALA A 344 6.36 -0.96 -14.47
C ALA A 344 7.29 -0.70 -13.27
N VAL A 345 8.36 0.06 -13.46
CA VAL A 345 9.32 0.41 -12.40
C VAL A 345 8.64 1.18 -11.26
N GLY A 346 7.79 2.16 -11.57
CA GLY A 346 7.08 2.96 -10.57
C GLY A 346 6.11 2.13 -9.71
N LEU A 347 5.35 1.24 -10.33
CA LEU A 347 4.42 0.35 -9.62
C LEU A 347 5.14 -0.75 -8.82
N VAL A 348 6.23 -1.31 -9.35
CA VAL A 348 7.08 -2.24 -8.60
C VAL A 348 7.70 -1.51 -7.40
N GLY A 349 8.24 -0.31 -7.60
CA GLY A 349 8.78 0.52 -6.52
C GLY A 349 7.74 0.81 -5.43
N ALA A 350 6.51 1.16 -5.81
CA ALA A 350 5.41 1.34 -4.86
C ALA A 350 5.09 0.05 -4.07
N SER A 351 5.17 -1.12 -4.70
CA SER A 351 4.95 -2.40 -4.02
C SER A 351 6.04 -2.80 -3.03
N MET A 352 7.23 -2.18 -3.12
CA MET A 352 8.35 -2.40 -2.21
C MET A 352 8.38 -1.42 -1.04
N LEU A 353 7.43 -0.48 -0.97
CA LEU A 353 7.32 0.43 0.18
C LEU A 353 6.93 -0.32 1.45
N PRO A 354 7.34 0.18 2.64
CA PRO A 354 6.94 -0.38 3.92
C PRO A 354 5.43 -0.57 4.03
N PHE A 355 5.02 -1.60 4.78
CA PHE A 355 3.62 -2.02 4.93
C PHE A 355 2.69 -0.86 5.30
N ASP A 356 3.09 0.00 6.23
CA ASP A 356 2.28 1.11 6.75
C ASP A 356 1.95 2.19 5.70
N PHE A 357 2.69 2.24 4.57
CA PHE A 357 2.32 3.13 3.47
C PHE A 357 1.26 2.54 2.55
N ARG A 358 1.09 1.21 2.55
CA ARG A 358 0.26 0.51 1.56
C ARG A 358 -1.19 0.34 2.02
N THR A 359 -1.43 0.45 3.33
CA THR A 359 -2.76 0.45 3.95
C THR A 359 -3.58 1.67 3.52
N VAL A 360 -4.90 1.58 3.66
CA VAL A 360 -5.80 2.71 3.40
C VAL A 360 -6.16 3.33 4.73
N ASP A 361 -5.66 4.54 4.99
CA ASP A 361 -5.88 5.21 6.26
C ASP A 361 -6.70 6.52 6.13
N PRO A 362 -7.42 6.92 7.18
CA PRO A 362 -8.10 8.21 7.23
C PRO A 362 -7.12 9.38 7.09
N LEU A 363 -7.58 10.49 6.49
CA LEU A 363 -6.76 11.70 6.42
C LEU A 363 -6.56 12.32 7.79
N VAL A 364 -5.30 12.57 8.16
CA VAL A 364 -4.96 13.45 9.27
C VAL A 364 -5.55 14.85 9.03
N PRO A 365 -5.98 15.58 10.08
CA PRO A 365 -6.77 16.81 9.92
C PRO A 365 -6.14 17.89 9.02
N VAL A 366 -4.81 18.07 9.09
CA VAL A 366 -4.07 19.06 8.29
C VAL A 366 -4.15 18.81 6.78
N LEU A 367 -4.39 17.57 6.36
CA LEU A 367 -4.52 17.21 4.94
C LEU A 367 -5.93 17.49 4.37
N ARG A 368 -6.89 17.94 5.20
CA ARG A 368 -8.28 18.21 4.80
C ARG A 368 -8.46 19.64 4.26
N SER A 369 -7.68 20.03 3.26
CA SER A 369 -7.75 21.37 2.65
C SER A 369 -7.92 21.32 1.12
N TRP A 370 -8.68 22.26 0.56
CA TRP A 370 -8.82 22.41 -0.89
C TRP A 370 -7.50 22.79 -1.57
N TRP A 371 -6.70 23.65 -0.94
CA TRP A 371 -5.40 24.06 -1.46
C TRP A 371 -4.46 22.88 -1.61
N LEU A 372 -4.43 21.99 -0.62
CA LEU A 372 -3.59 20.80 -0.66
C LEU A 372 -4.04 19.82 -1.76
N LYS A 373 -5.34 19.62 -1.94
CA LYS A 373 -5.86 18.72 -2.99
C LYS A 373 -5.36 19.14 -4.37
N TYR A 374 -5.45 20.43 -4.69
CA TYR A 374 -5.00 20.94 -5.99
C TYR A 374 -3.47 21.05 -6.09
N HIS A 375 -2.77 21.36 -4.98
CA HIS A 375 -1.31 21.29 -4.90
C HIS A 375 -0.81 19.89 -5.26
N VAL A 376 -1.29 18.85 -4.57
CA VAL A 376 -0.86 17.47 -4.80
C VAL A 376 -1.19 17.02 -6.21
N LEU A 377 -2.36 17.39 -6.75
CA LEU A 377 -2.72 17.11 -8.14
C LEU A 377 -1.74 17.75 -9.14
N ALA A 378 -1.37 19.02 -8.93
CA ALA A 378 -0.39 19.71 -9.77
C ALA A 378 1.00 19.04 -9.67
N MET A 379 1.41 18.58 -8.48
CA MET A 379 2.64 17.82 -8.30
C MET A 379 2.60 16.46 -8.99
N ILE A 380 1.47 15.74 -8.95
CA ILE A 380 1.26 14.47 -9.69
C ILE A 380 1.41 14.69 -11.20
N CYS A 381 0.81 15.75 -11.74
CA CYS A 381 0.98 16.16 -13.14
C CYS A 381 2.46 16.43 -13.47
N ALA A 382 3.15 17.20 -12.62
CA ALA A 382 4.56 17.50 -12.82
C ALA A 382 5.43 16.25 -12.82
N TYR A 383 5.29 15.41 -11.79
CA TYR A 383 6.08 14.20 -11.63
C TYR A 383 5.79 13.16 -12.72
N GLY A 384 4.53 13.01 -13.15
CA GLY A 384 4.17 12.17 -14.27
C GLY A 384 4.86 12.62 -15.57
N ALA A 385 4.83 13.92 -15.87
CA ALA A 385 5.49 14.48 -17.05
C ALA A 385 7.03 14.32 -16.97
N PHE A 386 7.65 14.65 -15.83
CA PHE A 386 9.09 14.52 -15.66
C PHE A 386 9.57 13.06 -15.69
N THR A 387 8.78 12.11 -15.17
CA THR A 387 9.05 10.67 -15.27
C THR A 387 9.06 10.22 -16.73
N LEU A 388 8.09 10.69 -17.52
CA LEU A 388 8.03 10.37 -18.95
C LEU A 388 9.22 10.99 -19.71
N ALA A 389 9.53 12.27 -19.46
CA ALA A 389 10.67 12.96 -20.05
C ALA A 389 12.00 12.28 -19.71
N PHE A 390 12.15 11.79 -18.48
CA PHE A 390 13.30 10.98 -18.06
C PHE A 390 13.41 9.69 -18.86
N GLY A 391 12.34 8.90 -18.95
CA GLY A 391 12.34 7.65 -19.71
C GLY A 391 12.65 7.84 -21.19
N ILE A 392 12.12 8.91 -21.82
CA ILE A 392 12.44 9.27 -23.21
C ILE A 392 13.89 9.72 -23.34
N SER A 393 14.40 10.49 -22.37
CA SER A 393 15.78 10.98 -22.37
C SER A 393 16.81 9.85 -22.23
N MET A 394 16.54 8.83 -21.43
CA MET A 394 17.38 7.64 -21.35
C MET A 394 17.47 6.94 -22.71
N LEU A 395 16.33 6.76 -23.37
CA LEU A 395 16.25 6.12 -24.67
C LEU A 395 16.92 6.96 -25.77
N HIS A 396 16.76 8.30 -25.71
CA HIS A 396 17.45 9.24 -26.59
C HIS A 396 18.99 9.13 -26.46
N LEU A 397 19.54 9.10 -25.24
CA LEU A 397 20.98 8.91 -25.04
C LEU A 397 21.45 7.56 -25.59
N TRP A 398 20.69 6.49 -25.35
CA TRP A 398 21.02 5.18 -25.90
C TRP A 398 21.09 5.19 -27.43
N MET A 399 20.13 5.82 -28.11
CA MET A 399 20.15 5.96 -29.58
C MET A 399 21.33 6.80 -30.07
N HIS A 400 21.58 7.93 -29.41
CA HIS A 400 22.66 8.85 -29.76
C HIS A 400 24.03 8.15 -29.71
N PHE A 401 24.33 7.44 -28.62
CA PHE A 401 25.60 6.71 -28.48
C PHE A 401 25.67 5.45 -29.33
N SER A 402 24.54 4.77 -29.56
CA SER A 402 24.48 3.60 -30.44
C SER A 402 24.53 3.96 -31.93
N ARG A 403 24.54 5.26 -32.28
CA ARG A 403 24.42 5.78 -33.65
C ARG A 403 23.24 5.19 -34.42
N LYS A 404 22.16 4.88 -33.69
CA LYS A 404 20.90 4.35 -34.24
C LYS A 404 19.95 5.52 -34.49
N ASP A 405 19.48 5.67 -35.72
CA ASP A 405 18.39 6.57 -36.14
C ASP A 405 18.52 8.05 -35.69
N ASP A 406 19.29 8.84 -36.44
CA ASP A 406 19.50 10.27 -36.16
C ASP A 406 18.21 11.12 -36.24
N GLN A 407 17.25 10.71 -37.08
CA GLN A 407 15.96 11.40 -37.18
C GLN A 407 15.05 11.07 -35.99
N GLY A 408 15.02 9.81 -35.55
CA GLY A 408 14.33 9.38 -34.33
C GLY A 408 14.88 10.11 -33.09
N SER A 409 16.20 10.19 -32.97
CA SER A 409 16.89 10.91 -31.89
C SER A 409 16.41 12.37 -31.78
N LYS A 410 16.36 13.11 -32.89
CA LYS A 410 15.87 14.51 -32.92
C LYS A 410 14.40 14.64 -32.52
N LYS A 411 13.54 13.72 -32.98
CA LYS A 411 12.12 13.71 -32.59
C LYS A 411 11.94 13.48 -31.09
N LEU A 412 12.73 12.59 -30.50
CA LEU A 412 12.69 12.35 -29.05
C LEU A 412 13.15 13.57 -28.26
N GLU A 413 14.20 14.26 -28.73
CA GLU A 413 14.64 15.52 -28.13
C GLU A 413 13.52 16.57 -28.10
N ASP A 414 12.85 16.80 -29.23
CA ASP A 414 11.76 17.78 -29.31
C ASP A 414 10.56 17.39 -28.45
N LEU A 415 10.29 16.09 -28.36
CA LEU A 415 9.21 15.58 -27.51
C LEU A 415 9.54 15.73 -26.03
N THR A 416 10.76 15.36 -25.60
CA THR A 416 11.24 15.59 -24.23
C THR A 416 11.08 17.05 -23.86
N TYR A 417 11.47 17.98 -24.73
CA TYR A 417 11.31 19.41 -24.47
C TYR A 417 9.85 19.82 -24.25
N ARG A 418 8.91 19.33 -25.07
CA ARG A 418 7.47 19.60 -24.91
C ARG A 418 6.91 19.03 -23.60
N ILE A 419 7.33 17.83 -23.22
CA ILE A 419 6.87 17.18 -21.98
C ILE A 419 7.44 17.91 -20.75
N ILE A 420 8.70 18.36 -20.81
CA ILE A 420 9.31 19.19 -19.76
C ILE A 420 8.52 20.49 -19.57
N GLN A 421 8.01 21.13 -20.64
CA GLN A 421 7.19 22.33 -20.51
C GLN A 421 5.88 22.07 -19.76
N ILE A 422 5.22 20.93 -20.02
CA ILE A 422 4.02 20.51 -19.27
C ILE A 422 4.38 20.34 -17.79
N GLY A 423 5.45 19.58 -17.50
CA GLY A 423 5.89 19.35 -16.12
C GLY A 423 6.28 20.63 -15.41
N PHE A 424 6.97 21.56 -16.09
CA PHE A 424 7.40 22.85 -15.56
C PHE A 424 6.21 23.76 -15.23
N PHE A 425 5.20 23.82 -16.10
CA PHE A 425 3.97 24.52 -15.81
C PHE A 425 3.28 23.94 -14.57
N SER A 426 3.17 22.61 -14.49
CA SER A 426 2.54 21.92 -13.36
C SER A 426 3.28 22.10 -12.04
N ILE A 427 4.61 22.01 -12.00
CA ILE A 427 5.37 22.25 -10.76
C ILE A 427 5.32 23.72 -10.34
N THR A 428 5.28 24.66 -11.28
CA THR A 428 5.11 26.09 -10.96
C THR A 428 3.76 26.32 -10.26
N LEU A 429 2.69 25.76 -10.82
CA LEU A 429 1.37 25.81 -10.18
C LEU A 429 1.38 25.10 -8.82
N GLY A 430 2.03 23.93 -8.73
CA GLY A 430 2.19 23.17 -7.50
C GLY A 430 2.88 23.99 -6.41
N VAL A 431 4.03 24.61 -6.68
CA VAL A 431 4.76 25.44 -5.71
C VAL A 431 3.90 26.61 -5.22
N ILE A 432 3.18 27.30 -6.11
CA ILE A 432 2.29 28.41 -5.73
C ILE A 432 1.15 27.90 -4.82
N LEU A 433 0.45 26.84 -5.22
CA LEU A 433 -0.64 26.26 -4.42
C LEU A 433 -0.14 25.71 -3.08
N GLY A 434 1.07 25.17 -3.06
CA GLY A 434 1.74 24.67 -1.86
C GLY A 434 2.05 25.80 -0.88
N ALA A 435 2.54 26.94 -1.37
CA ALA A 435 2.79 28.11 -0.53
C ALA A 435 1.52 28.66 0.12
N VAL A 436 0.40 28.71 -0.63
CA VAL A 436 -0.90 29.14 -0.06
C VAL A 436 -1.39 28.15 0.99
N TRP A 437 -1.25 26.83 0.73
CA TRP A 437 -1.58 25.83 1.74
C TRP A 437 -0.69 25.95 2.98
N ALA A 438 0.61 26.17 2.81
CA ALA A 438 1.56 26.30 3.91
C ALA A 438 1.21 27.46 4.84
N ASP A 439 0.74 28.59 4.30
CA ASP A 439 0.25 29.70 5.10
C ASP A 439 -0.96 29.29 5.95
N SER A 440 -1.92 28.59 5.34
CA SER A 440 -3.11 28.10 6.06
C SER A 440 -2.82 27.01 7.11
N ALA A 441 -1.75 26.24 6.94
CA ALA A 441 -1.40 25.11 7.80
C ALA A 441 -0.40 25.49 8.91
N TRP A 442 0.59 26.34 8.59
CA TRP A 442 1.75 26.66 9.43
C TRP A 442 1.89 28.16 9.74
N GLY A 443 1.01 29.02 9.20
CA GLY A 443 1.05 30.47 9.40
C GLY A 443 2.15 31.20 8.62
N ARG A 444 2.73 30.57 7.59
CA ARG A 444 3.74 31.16 6.70
C ARG A 444 3.73 30.50 5.32
N TYR A 445 3.99 31.28 4.27
CA TYR A 445 4.02 30.80 2.88
C TYR A 445 5.20 29.88 2.52
N TRP A 446 6.31 29.99 3.26
CA TRP A 446 7.53 29.22 2.98
C TRP A 446 8.31 29.02 4.26
N GLY A 447 8.86 27.82 4.43
CA GLY A 447 9.52 27.41 5.64
C GLY A 447 10.96 26.92 5.53
N TRP A 448 11.53 26.86 4.33
CA TRP A 448 12.87 26.34 4.04
C TRP A 448 13.07 24.90 4.52
N ASP A 449 12.00 24.10 4.57
CA ASP A 449 12.15 22.69 4.88
C ASP A 449 12.73 21.93 3.67
N PRO A 450 13.28 20.71 3.87
CA PRO A 450 13.93 20.00 2.77
C PRO A 450 13.02 19.77 1.55
N LYS A 451 11.71 19.51 1.70
CA LYS A 451 10.83 19.30 0.54
C LYS A 451 10.65 20.59 -0.27
N GLU A 452 10.46 21.71 0.41
CA GLU A 452 10.38 23.02 -0.20
C GLU A 452 11.67 23.40 -0.95
N ILE A 453 12.84 23.23 -0.32
CA ILE A 453 14.14 23.51 -0.95
C ILE A 453 14.33 22.67 -2.21
N TRP A 454 14.07 21.36 -2.13
CA TRP A 454 14.29 20.47 -3.27
C TRP A 454 13.25 20.63 -4.38
N ALA A 455 12.03 21.06 -4.05
CA ALA A 455 11.05 21.50 -5.04
C ALA A 455 11.57 22.74 -5.81
N LEU A 456 12.19 23.70 -5.11
CA LEU A 456 12.79 24.89 -5.74
C LEU A 456 14.03 24.54 -6.58
N VAL A 457 14.90 23.65 -6.11
CA VAL A 457 16.04 23.12 -6.88
C VAL A 457 15.56 22.46 -8.17
N THR A 458 14.54 21.60 -8.07
CA THR A 458 13.91 20.95 -9.24
C THR A 458 13.37 21.99 -10.21
N TRP A 459 12.68 23.02 -9.70
CA TRP A 459 12.15 24.11 -10.50
C TRP A 459 13.27 24.84 -11.26
N PHE A 460 14.38 25.19 -10.61
CA PHE A 460 15.51 25.87 -11.25
C PHE A 460 16.20 25.01 -12.31
N ILE A 461 16.37 23.70 -12.08
CA ILE A 461 16.97 22.80 -13.08
C ILE A 461 16.13 22.79 -14.36
N TYR A 462 14.81 22.63 -14.23
CA TYR A 462 13.92 22.61 -15.41
C TYR A 462 13.75 24.00 -16.05
N ALA A 463 13.74 25.08 -15.27
CA ALA A 463 13.76 26.45 -15.80
C ALA A 463 15.02 26.69 -16.64
N ALA A 464 16.19 26.30 -16.12
CA ALA A 464 17.46 26.40 -16.83
C ALA A 464 17.49 25.52 -18.09
N CYS A 465 16.89 24.33 -18.05
CA CYS A 465 16.74 23.48 -19.23
C CYS A 465 15.89 24.14 -20.31
N ILE A 466 14.74 24.75 -19.94
CA ILE A 466 13.84 25.42 -20.87
C ILE A 466 14.49 26.66 -21.47
N HIS A 467 15.07 27.52 -20.63
CA HIS A 467 15.77 28.73 -21.06
C HIS A 467 17.00 28.39 -21.90
N GLY A 468 17.78 27.40 -21.47
CA GLY A 468 18.95 26.87 -22.17
C GLY A 468 18.64 26.35 -23.58
N ARG A 469 17.42 25.84 -23.83
CA ARG A 469 16.98 25.46 -25.18
C ARG A 469 16.84 26.69 -26.08
N MET A 470 16.30 27.80 -25.56
CA MET A 470 16.07 29.04 -26.32
C MET A 470 17.39 29.66 -26.83
N ILE A 471 18.44 29.62 -26.00
CA ILE A 471 19.78 30.13 -26.33
C ILE A 471 20.72 29.07 -26.93
N GLY A 472 20.23 27.84 -27.16
CA GLY A 472 20.94 26.77 -27.85
C GLY A 472 21.92 25.93 -27.02
N TRP A 473 21.99 26.11 -25.70
CA TRP A 473 22.88 25.38 -24.79
C TRP A 473 22.38 23.97 -24.45
N CYS A 474 21.05 23.81 -24.34
CA CYS A 474 20.41 22.52 -24.04
C CYS A 474 19.84 21.90 -25.32
N ARG A 475 20.71 21.25 -26.10
CA ARG A 475 20.34 20.44 -27.28
C ARG A 475 21.01 19.06 -27.25
N GLY A 476 20.45 18.11 -28.01
CA GLY A 476 20.95 16.74 -28.14
C GLY A 476 21.20 16.06 -26.79
N PRO A 477 22.37 15.44 -26.56
CA PRO A 477 22.66 14.70 -25.33
C PRO A 477 22.66 15.60 -24.08
N ARG A 478 22.95 16.90 -24.20
CA ARG A 478 22.92 17.83 -23.06
C ARG A 478 21.50 18.05 -22.55
N ALA A 479 20.52 18.12 -23.45
CA ALA A 479 19.11 18.24 -23.07
C ALA A 479 18.62 16.98 -22.33
N ALA A 480 19.02 15.80 -22.81
CA ALA A 480 18.71 14.54 -22.14
C ALA A 480 19.37 14.45 -20.75
N ALA A 481 20.64 14.85 -20.62
CA ALA A 481 21.33 14.91 -19.33
C ALA A 481 20.65 15.89 -18.34
N ALA A 482 20.22 17.06 -18.80
CA ALA A 482 19.48 18.02 -17.99
C ALA A 482 18.13 17.44 -17.49
N SER A 483 17.39 16.73 -18.35
CA SER A 483 16.17 16.03 -17.95
C SER A 483 16.43 14.95 -16.91
N ILE A 484 17.54 14.21 -17.05
CA ILE A 484 17.92 13.16 -16.09
C ILE A 484 18.28 13.77 -14.74
N LEU A 485 19.08 14.84 -14.73
CA LEU A 485 19.44 15.57 -13.52
C LEU A 485 18.20 16.16 -12.83
N GLY A 486 17.28 16.74 -13.59
CA GLY A 486 16.02 17.27 -13.05
C GLY A 486 15.16 16.19 -12.43
N TYR A 487 15.08 14.99 -13.05
CA TYR A 487 14.34 13.88 -12.47
C TYR A 487 15.03 13.28 -11.23
N ALA A 488 16.37 13.27 -11.19
CA ALA A 488 17.09 12.89 -9.98
C ALA A 488 16.75 13.83 -8.79
N ALA A 489 16.59 15.13 -9.04
CA ALA A 489 16.12 16.08 -8.03
C ALA A 489 14.66 15.80 -7.60
N VAL A 490 13.78 15.39 -8.52
CA VAL A 490 12.42 14.92 -8.19
C VAL A 490 12.48 13.71 -7.26
N LEU A 491 13.27 12.69 -7.61
CA LEU A 491 13.42 11.49 -6.77
C LEU A 491 14.02 11.81 -5.40
N PHE A 492 14.95 12.76 -5.32
CA PHE A 492 15.49 13.20 -4.03
C PHE A 492 14.42 13.92 -3.20
N THR A 493 13.63 14.82 -3.80
CA THR A 493 12.51 15.50 -3.12
C THR A 493 11.51 14.49 -2.56
N PHE A 494 11.22 13.45 -3.35
CA PHE A 494 10.13 12.52 -3.10
C PHE A 494 10.52 11.33 -2.23
N PHE A 495 11.70 10.74 -2.40
CA PHE A 495 12.19 9.62 -1.60
C PHE A 495 13.31 10.03 -0.64
N GLY A 496 14.28 10.81 -1.13
CA GLY A 496 15.43 11.26 -0.34
C GLY A 496 15.02 12.02 0.92
N VAL A 497 14.10 12.99 0.81
CA VAL A 497 13.62 13.73 1.98
C VAL A 497 12.83 12.86 2.95
N ASN A 498 12.04 11.89 2.46
CA ASN A 498 11.23 11.03 3.34
C ASN A 498 12.08 9.99 4.09
N PHE A 499 13.15 9.46 3.48
CA PHE A 499 13.96 8.39 4.08
C PHE A 499 15.32 8.81 4.64
N LEU A 500 15.91 9.91 4.15
CA LEU A 500 17.28 10.33 4.51
C LEU A 500 17.31 11.60 5.37
N MET A 501 16.19 12.31 5.51
CA MET A 501 16.16 13.61 6.21
C MET A 501 15.05 13.67 7.26
N THR A 502 15.24 14.50 8.26
CA THR A 502 14.24 14.82 9.29
C THR A 502 13.52 16.13 8.94
N GLY A 503 12.20 16.21 9.17
CA GLY A 503 11.44 17.43 8.90
C GLY A 503 9.92 17.27 9.05
N LEU A 504 9.17 18.37 8.97
CA LEU A 504 7.70 18.43 9.11
C LEU A 504 6.92 17.56 8.10
N HIS A 505 7.62 17.12 7.05
CA HIS A 505 7.07 16.30 5.99
C HIS A 505 7.65 14.87 5.95
N ALA A 506 8.47 14.49 6.94
CA ALA A 506 8.97 13.12 7.06
C ALA A 506 7.85 12.22 7.62
N TYR A 507 6.89 11.86 6.77
CA TYR A 507 5.79 10.96 7.16
C TYR A 507 6.25 9.52 7.43
N ALA A 508 7.50 9.18 7.08
CA ALA A 508 8.11 7.89 7.38
C ALA A 508 8.54 7.73 8.85
N ASN A 509 8.66 8.84 9.59
CA ASN A 509 9.11 8.84 10.99
C ASN A 509 7.97 9.18 11.98
N ALA A 510 6.72 9.21 11.48
CA ALA A 510 5.54 9.55 12.26
C ALA A 510 4.63 8.32 12.41
N SER A 511 5.20 7.24 12.94
CA SER A 511 4.48 6.03 13.38
C SER A 511 5.00 5.62 14.74
#